data_AF-A0A9E4EX61-F1
#
_entry.id   AF-A0A9E4EX61-F1
#
_cell.length_a   1.000
_cell.length_b   1.000
_cell.length_c   1.000
_cell.angle_alpha   90.00
_cell.angle_beta   90.00
_cell.angle_gamma   90.00
#
_symmetry.space_group_name_H-M   'P 1'
#
loop_
_entity.id
_entity.type
_entity.pdbx_description
1 polymer ?
#
loop_
_entity_poly.entity_id
_entity_poly.type
_entity_poly.pdbx_seq_one_letter_code
_entity_poly.pdbx_strand_id
1 'polypeptide(L)'
;MDKLPPALERKLIRLGTRLIDQKRGRRLVEPTKDRDGFWFGGGNSVRDPSDGSLYLIGRYRDAGDSRTGLTSGPRGRALAIFRSTDNGRSFAKVRTWDKSDLYCGSAVLSIEGSALRLNKRRVQVLVSTEKVRLYPRSVAAFQKPGTGVWSIDAFSAGVDCPAADQRRSSLSTPQRPQSFG
;
A
#
# COMPACT_ATOMS: atom_id res chain seq x y z
N MET A 1 23.76 15.52 -21.15
CA MET A 1 23.67 14.08 -20.87
C MET A 1 24.19 13.36 -22.09
N ASP A 2 25.29 12.63 -21.96
CA ASP A 2 25.81 11.83 -23.06
C ASP A 2 24.86 10.66 -23.35
N LYS A 3 24.65 10.37 -24.63
CA LYS A 3 23.82 9.23 -25.03
C LYS A 3 24.52 7.92 -24.67
N LEU A 4 23.74 6.95 -24.20
CA LEU A 4 24.23 5.59 -23.97
C LEU A 4 24.80 5.01 -25.27
N PRO A 5 25.91 4.25 -25.23
CA PRO A 5 26.38 3.50 -26.38
C PRO A 5 25.26 2.60 -26.93
N PRO A 6 25.04 2.51 -28.25
CA PRO A 6 23.92 1.77 -28.82
C PRO A 6 23.86 0.29 -28.40
N ALA A 7 25.01 -0.33 -28.13
CA ALA A 7 25.08 -1.70 -27.64
C ALA A 7 24.54 -1.85 -26.20
N LEU A 8 24.81 -0.87 -25.34
CA LEU A 8 24.33 -0.87 -23.96
C LEU A 8 22.83 -0.56 -23.91
N GLU A 9 22.38 0.40 -24.69
CA GLU A 9 20.95 0.71 -24.86
C GLU A 9 20.16 -0.53 -25.27
N ARG A 10 20.60 -1.27 -26.30
CA ARG A 10 19.95 -2.51 -26.74
C ARG A 10 19.90 -3.59 -25.65
N LYS A 11 20.96 -3.73 -24.84
CA LYS A 11 21.01 -4.70 -23.73
C LYS A 11 20.01 -4.31 -22.63
N LEU A 12 19.94 -3.02 -22.27
CA LEU A 12 19.00 -2.52 -21.27
C LEU A 12 17.55 -2.65 -21.73
N ILE A 13 17.25 -2.31 -22.99
CA ILE A 13 15.92 -2.51 -23.58
C ILE A 13 15.55 -4.00 -23.51
N ARG A 14 16.44 -4.89 -23.96
CA ARG A 14 16.18 -6.34 -23.94
C ARG A 14 15.95 -6.87 -22.52
N LEU A 15 16.73 -6.41 -21.55
CA LEU A 15 16.54 -6.76 -20.14
C LEU A 15 15.19 -6.26 -19.64
N GLY A 16 14.84 -5.00 -19.88
CA GLY A 16 13.57 -4.40 -19.49
C GLY A 16 12.37 -5.15 -20.08
N THR A 17 12.40 -5.46 -21.39
CA THR A 17 11.34 -6.23 -22.05
C THR A 17 11.22 -7.66 -21.51
N ARG A 18 12.31 -8.27 -21.05
CA ARG A 18 12.28 -9.61 -20.43
C ARG A 18 11.80 -9.59 -18.98
N LEU A 19 12.07 -8.52 -18.23
CA LEU A 19 11.60 -8.36 -16.85
C LEU A 19 10.10 -8.03 -16.80
N ILE A 20 9.62 -7.22 -17.75
CA ILE A 20 8.22 -6.79 -17.83
C ILE A 20 7.72 -7.05 -19.26
N ASP A 21 7.30 -8.29 -19.50
CA ASP A 21 6.67 -8.67 -20.76
C ASP A 21 5.15 -8.38 -20.69
N GLN A 22 4.77 -7.17 -21.10
CA GLN A 22 3.37 -6.75 -21.08
C GLN A 22 2.47 -7.58 -22.00
N LYS A 23 3.02 -8.18 -23.07
CA LYS A 23 2.25 -9.02 -24.00
C LYS A 23 1.91 -10.37 -23.39
N ARG A 24 2.78 -10.88 -22.51
CA ARG A 24 2.58 -12.14 -21.77
C ARG A 24 2.04 -11.91 -20.36
N GLY A 25 1.80 -10.66 -19.98
CA GLY A 25 1.21 -10.28 -18.71
C GLY A 25 -0.17 -10.90 -18.58
N ARG A 26 -0.43 -11.49 -17.41
CA ARG A 26 -1.73 -12.06 -17.07
C ARG A 26 -2.32 -11.31 -15.89
N ARG A 27 -3.61 -11.05 -15.94
CA ARG A 27 -4.36 -10.50 -14.82
C ARG A 27 -4.43 -11.54 -13.69
N LEU A 28 -3.86 -11.22 -12.53
CA LEU A 28 -3.85 -12.10 -11.36
C LEU A 28 -5.04 -11.85 -10.43
N VAL A 29 -5.46 -10.59 -10.35
CA VAL A 29 -6.61 -10.14 -9.56
C VAL A 29 -7.45 -9.24 -10.45
N GLU A 30 -8.74 -9.54 -10.56
CA GLU A 30 -9.67 -8.71 -11.31
C GLU A 30 -9.83 -7.34 -10.64
N PRO A 31 -9.82 -6.23 -11.42
CA PRO A 31 -10.20 -4.92 -10.92
C PRO A 31 -11.69 -4.90 -10.55
N THR A 32 -12.14 -3.88 -9.81
CA THR A 32 -13.57 -3.72 -9.51
C THR A 32 -14.42 -3.55 -10.79
N LYS A 33 -13.84 -2.95 -11.84
CA LYS A 33 -14.44 -2.77 -13.17
C LYS A 33 -13.36 -2.92 -14.23
N ASP A 34 -13.71 -3.47 -15.39
CA ASP A 34 -12.79 -3.61 -16.52
C ASP A 34 -12.75 -2.31 -17.35
N ARG A 35 -12.10 -1.27 -16.81
CA ARG A 35 -11.88 0.02 -17.48
C ARG A 35 -10.74 0.81 -16.83
N ASP A 36 -10.28 1.85 -17.50
CA ASP A 36 -9.21 2.72 -17.02
C ASP A 36 -9.48 3.29 -15.62
N GLY A 37 -8.41 3.35 -14.82
CA GLY A 37 -8.44 3.83 -13.45
C GLY A 37 -8.83 2.78 -12.40
N PHE A 38 -9.29 1.59 -12.80
CA PHE A 38 -9.60 0.50 -11.88
C PHE A 38 -8.50 -0.56 -11.88
N TRP A 39 -7.89 -0.80 -10.73
CA TRP A 39 -6.84 -1.81 -10.59
C TRP A 39 -6.67 -2.29 -9.15
N PHE A 40 -6.04 -3.45 -9.00
CA PHE A 40 -5.56 -3.97 -7.72
C PHE A 40 -4.02 -3.95 -7.69
N GLY A 41 -3.43 -3.41 -6.62
CA GLY A 41 -1.98 -3.29 -6.51
C GLY A 41 -1.52 -2.41 -5.34
N GLY A 42 -0.32 -1.85 -5.42
CA GLY A 42 0.21 -0.99 -4.36
C GLY A 42 0.60 -1.76 -3.09
N GLY A 43 0.98 -3.03 -3.23
CA GLY A 43 1.57 -3.82 -2.16
C GLY A 43 2.64 -4.79 -2.67
N ASN A 44 2.96 -5.80 -1.87
CA ASN A 44 3.99 -6.79 -2.18
C ASN A 44 3.42 -8.22 -2.25
N SER A 45 4.26 -9.13 -2.74
CA SER A 45 4.06 -10.57 -2.60
C SER A 45 5.07 -11.15 -1.61
N VAL A 46 4.68 -12.20 -0.90
CA VAL A 46 5.54 -12.90 0.05
C VAL A 46 5.18 -14.37 0.11
N ARG A 47 6.20 -15.22 0.18
CA ARG A 47 6.02 -16.67 0.28
C ARG A 47 5.98 -17.08 1.74
N ASP A 48 5.01 -17.90 2.09
CA ASP A 48 4.94 -18.54 3.40
C ASP A 48 6.01 -19.62 3.51
N PRO A 49 6.94 -19.52 4.48
CA PRO A 49 7.98 -20.53 4.65
C PRO A 49 7.44 -21.87 5.18
N SER A 50 6.21 -21.93 5.70
CA SER A 50 5.64 -23.15 6.28
C SER A 50 5.09 -24.13 5.23
N ASP A 51 4.40 -23.61 4.20
CA ASP A 51 3.72 -24.42 3.19
C ASP A 51 4.05 -24.01 1.74
N GLY A 52 4.87 -22.96 1.56
CA GLY A 52 5.27 -22.45 0.26
C GLY A 52 4.21 -21.63 -0.47
N SER A 53 3.05 -21.37 0.14
CA SER A 53 1.98 -20.54 -0.42
C SER A 53 2.48 -19.13 -0.75
N LEU A 54 1.98 -18.54 -1.83
CA LEU A 54 2.27 -17.16 -2.19
C LEU A 54 1.12 -16.26 -1.76
N TYR A 55 1.40 -15.29 -0.91
CA TYR A 55 0.47 -14.23 -0.55
C TYR A 55 0.72 -12.98 -1.39
N LEU A 56 -0.35 -12.31 -1.77
CA LEU A 56 -0.35 -11.01 -2.44
C LEU A 56 -1.21 -10.05 -1.62
N ILE A 57 -0.65 -8.91 -1.22
CA ILE A 57 -1.41 -7.83 -0.60
C ILE A 57 -1.44 -6.62 -1.52
N GLY A 58 -2.53 -5.88 -1.47
CA GLY A 58 -2.69 -4.65 -2.22
C GLY A 58 -4.04 -4.02 -1.93
N ARG A 59 -4.31 -2.91 -2.61
CA ARG A 59 -5.56 -2.19 -2.52
C ARG A 59 -6.28 -2.17 -3.86
N TYR A 60 -7.60 -2.16 -3.79
CA TYR A 60 -8.45 -1.77 -4.88
C TYR A 60 -8.42 -0.26 -5.04
N ARG A 61 -8.03 0.17 -6.24
CA ARG A 61 -8.21 1.52 -6.71
C ARG A 61 -9.38 1.55 -7.68
N ASP A 62 -10.26 2.52 -7.47
CA ASP A 62 -11.28 2.90 -8.45
C ASP A 62 -10.85 4.25 -9.09
N ALA A 63 -11.57 4.72 -10.12
CA ALA A 63 -11.20 5.88 -10.95
C ALA A 63 -10.97 7.23 -10.20
N GLY A 64 -11.24 7.30 -8.89
CA GLY A 64 -10.83 8.42 -8.05
C GLY A 64 -9.30 8.46 -7.90
N ASP A 65 -8.64 9.36 -8.62
CA ASP A 65 -7.23 9.71 -8.44
C ASP A 65 -7.12 11.21 -8.11
N SER A 66 -6.04 11.56 -7.42
CA SER A 66 -5.47 12.90 -7.24
C SER A 66 -5.51 13.79 -8.51
N ARG A 67 -5.64 13.19 -9.71
CA ARG A 67 -5.71 13.88 -11.00
C ARG A 67 -7.12 14.32 -11.40
N THR A 68 -8.16 13.61 -10.94
CA THR A 68 -9.55 13.83 -11.37
C THR A 68 -10.40 14.57 -10.33
N GLY A 69 -9.82 14.80 -9.14
CA GLY A 69 -10.51 15.47 -8.03
C GLY A 69 -11.40 14.50 -7.23
N LEU A 70 -11.87 14.97 -6.08
CA LEU A 70 -12.67 14.18 -5.13
C LEU A 70 -14.02 13.69 -5.69
N THR A 71 -14.41 14.16 -6.87
CA THR A 71 -15.71 13.97 -7.51
C THR A 71 -15.80 12.74 -8.43
N SER A 72 -14.68 12.10 -8.80
CA SER A 72 -14.69 10.99 -9.78
C SER A 72 -14.79 9.58 -9.18
N GLY A 73 -14.94 9.46 -7.87
CA GLY A 73 -15.23 8.18 -7.20
C GLY A 73 -14.39 7.91 -5.95
N PRO A 74 -14.59 6.75 -5.29
CA PRO A 74 -13.90 6.41 -4.05
C PRO A 74 -12.39 6.24 -4.27
N ARG A 75 -11.58 6.98 -3.50
CA ARG A 75 -10.11 6.80 -3.46
C ARG A 75 -9.76 5.64 -2.53
N GLY A 76 -8.79 4.81 -2.95
CA GLY A 76 -8.22 3.72 -2.14
C GLY A 76 -9.27 2.92 -1.36
N ARG A 77 -10.14 2.20 -2.10
CA ARG A 77 -11.43 1.69 -1.61
C ARG A 77 -11.29 0.63 -0.52
N ALA A 78 -10.47 -0.38 -0.77
CA ALA A 78 -10.36 -1.56 0.09
C ALA A 78 -8.96 -2.16 -0.02
N LEU A 79 -8.43 -2.65 1.09
CA LEU A 79 -7.23 -3.46 1.17
C LEU A 79 -7.63 -4.94 1.09
N ALA A 80 -6.86 -5.79 0.41
CA ALA A 80 -7.12 -7.21 0.39
C ALA A 80 -5.85 -8.05 0.34
N ILE A 81 -5.95 -9.26 0.89
CA ILE A 81 -4.95 -10.32 0.80
C ILE A 81 -5.51 -11.44 -0.07
N PHE A 82 -4.70 -11.90 -1.00
CA PHE A 82 -4.92 -13.09 -1.80
C PHE A 82 -3.86 -14.14 -1.50
N ARG A 83 -4.22 -15.41 -1.65
CA ARG A 83 -3.32 -16.56 -1.49
C ARG A 83 -3.35 -17.42 -2.74
N SER A 84 -2.19 -17.91 -3.12
CA SER A 84 -1.99 -18.91 -4.16
C SER A 84 -1.30 -20.13 -3.54
N THR A 85 -1.85 -21.30 -3.82
CA THR A 85 -1.26 -22.61 -3.47
C THR A 85 -0.67 -23.33 -4.69
N ASP A 86 -0.66 -22.66 -5.85
CA ASP A 86 -0.27 -23.21 -7.16
C ASP A 86 0.84 -22.39 -7.83
N ASN A 87 1.71 -21.80 -7.00
CA ASN A 87 2.87 -21.00 -7.40
C ASN A 87 2.52 -19.79 -8.29
N GLY A 88 1.45 -19.07 -7.93
CA GLY A 88 0.99 -17.86 -8.60
C GLY A 88 0.16 -18.11 -9.86
N ARG A 89 -0.26 -19.35 -10.12
CA ARG A 89 -1.14 -19.66 -11.26
C ARG A 89 -2.58 -19.19 -11.00
N SER A 90 -3.06 -19.21 -9.78
CA SER A 90 -4.35 -18.65 -9.37
C SER A 90 -4.27 -18.05 -7.97
N PHE A 91 -5.17 -17.11 -7.67
CA PHE A 91 -5.20 -16.40 -6.40
C PHE A 91 -6.63 -16.37 -5.87
N ALA A 92 -6.83 -16.89 -4.66
CA ALA A 92 -8.08 -16.79 -3.91
C ALA A 92 -7.99 -15.64 -2.90
N LYS A 93 -9.05 -14.84 -2.78
CA LYS A 93 -9.13 -13.79 -1.76
C LYS A 93 -9.27 -14.45 -0.39
N VAL A 94 -8.44 -14.06 0.57
CA VAL A 94 -8.45 -14.59 1.94
C VAL A 94 -8.99 -13.58 2.94
N ARG A 95 -8.69 -12.29 2.75
CA ARG A 95 -9.18 -11.22 3.61
C ARG A 95 -9.33 -9.91 2.86
N THR A 96 -10.25 -9.08 3.31
CA THR A 96 -10.45 -7.72 2.84
C THR A 96 -10.71 -6.81 4.04
N TRP A 97 -10.32 -5.55 3.91
CA TRP A 97 -10.63 -4.47 4.84
C TRP A 97 -11.11 -3.28 4.04
N ASP A 98 -12.19 -2.64 4.49
CA ASP A 98 -12.59 -1.34 4.01
C ASP A 98 -11.92 -0.21 4.82
N LYS A 99 -12.30 1.03 4.55
CA LYS A 99 -11.72 2.20 5.22
C LYS A 99 -12.10 2.30 6.69
N SER A 100 -13.27 1.78 7.07
CA SER A 100 -13.74 1.78 8.45
C SER A 100 -13.00 0.73 9.29
N ASP A 101 -12.67 -0.43 8.70
CA ASP A 101 -11.87 -1.45 9.37
C ASP A 101 -10.41 -1.00 9.63
N LEU A 102 -9.94 0.00 8.87
CA LEU A 102 -8.61 0.61 8.99
C LEU A 102 -8.62 1.88 9.84
N TYR A 103 -9.71 2.15 10.57
CA TYR A 103 -9.76 3.26 11.50
C TYR A 103 -8.70 3.08 12.59
N CYS A 104 -7.78 4.05 12.67
CA CYS A 104 -6.76 4.02 13.72
C CYS A 104 -6.52 5.44 14.25
N GLY A 105 -7.42 5.86 15.14
CA GLY A 105 -7.46 7.18 15.77
C GLY A 105 -8.05 8.29 14.89
N SER A 106 -8.32 8.01 13.62
CA SER A 106 -8.94 8.94 12.68
C SER A 106 -9.50 8.17 11.49
N ALA A 107 -10.57 8.70 10.90
CA ALA A 107 -11.17 8.16 9.69
C ALA A 107 -10.18 8.16 8.52
N VAL A 108 -10.25 7.13 7.68
CA VAL A 108 -9.42 6.95 6.49
C VAL A 108 -10.13 7.57 5.29
N LEU A 109 -9.47 8.55 4.65
CA LEU A 109 -9.90 9.12 3.37
C LEU A 109 -9.57 8.18 2.21
N SER A 110 -8.35 7.65 2.21
CA SER A 110 -7.81 6.83 1.12
C SER A 110 -6.77 5.84 1.65
N ILE A 111 -6.79 4.63 1.12
CA ILE A 111 -5.72 3.64 1.28
C ILE A 111 -4.69 3.88 0.17
N GLU A 112 -3.42 4.04 0.50
CA GLU A 112 -2.37 4.46 -0.45
C GLU A 112 -1.43 3.32 -0.84
N GLY A 113 -1.08 2.45 0.10
CA GLY A 113 -0.20 1.31 -0.14
C GLY A 113 -0.18 0.35 1.03
N SER A 114 0.45 -0.81 0.84
CA SER A 114 0.51 -1.85 1.85
C SER A 114 1.74 -2.73 1.73
N ALA A 115 2.06 -3.45 2.80
CA ALA A 115 3.03 -4.52 2.77
C ALA A 115 2.63 -5.64 3.73
N LEU A 116 2.89 -6.87 3.33
CA LEU A 116 2.80 -8.05 4.16
C LEU A 116 4.22 -8.43 4.60
N ARG A 117 4.38 -8.63 5.90
CA ARG A 117 5.59 -9.19 6.48
C ARG A 117 5.24 -10.50 7.19
N LEU A 118 5.79 -11.60 6.69
CA LEU A 118 5.68 -12.91 7.30
C LEU A 118 6.89 -13.18 8.19
N ASN A 119 6.65 -13.52 9.44
CA ASN A 119 7.63 -14.07 10.36
C ASN A 119 7.10 -15.44 10.83
N LYS A 120 7.96 -16.33 11.32
CA LYS A 120 7.61 -17.70 11.77
C LYS A 120 6.40 -17.82 12.74
N ARG A 121 5.95 -16.71 13.33
CA ARG A 121 4.84 -16.67 14.31
C ARG A 121 3.76 -15.63 13.98
N ARG A 122 3.96 -14.77 12.98
CA ARG A 122 3.08 -13.59 12.77
C ARG A 122 3.00 -13.20 11.30
N VAL A 123 1.78 -12.93 10.85
CA VAL A 123 1.48 -12.22 9.60
C VAL A 123 1.18 -10.78 9.96
N GLN A 124 2.11 -9.87 9.66
CA GLN A 124 1.94 -8.44 9.92
C GLN A 124 1.54 -7.73 8.62
N VAL A 125 0.48 -6.94 8.71
CA VAL A 125 0.07 -5.98 7.69
C VAL A 125 0.64 -4.63 8.07
N LEU A 126 1.31 -3.98 7.12
CA LEU A 126 1.60 -2.56 7.17
C LEU A 126 0.73 -1.88 6.11
N VAL A 127 0.06 -0.80 6.48
CA VAL A 127 -0.82 -0.06 5.55
C VAL A 127 -0.54 1.43 5.65
N SER A 128 -0.37 2.06 4.50
CA SER A 128 -0.31 3.52 4.37
C SER A 128 -1.71 4.04 4.07
N THR A 129 -2.19 4.96 4.88
CA THR A 129 -3.51 5.60 4.74
C THR A 129 -3.40 7.11 4.83
N GLU A 130 -4.21 7.81 4.04
CA GLU A 130 -4.51 9.22 4.24
C GLU A 130 -5.66 9.35 5.23
N LYS A 131 -5.47 10.07 6.33
CA LYS A 131 -6.45 10.21 7.41
C LYS A 131 -7.01 11.62 7.51
N VAL A 132 -8.27 11.73 7.92
CA VAL A 132 -8.96 12.99 8.20
C VAL A 132 -8.30 13.70 9.39
N ARG A 133 -7.25 14.47 9.10
CA ARG A 133 -6.49 15.18 10.12
C ARG A 133 -6.01 16.52 9.57
N LEU A 134 -6.09 17.54 10.40
CA LEU A 134 -5.55 18.85 10.08
C LEU A 134 -4.04 18.87 10.24
N TYR A 135 -3.38 19.62 9.37
CA TYR A 135 -1.97 19.96 9.51
C TYR A 135 -1.75 20.77 10.79
N PRO A 136 -0.56 20.71 11.40
CA PRO A 136 -0.20 21.59 12.51
C PRO A 136 -0.42 23.06 12.15
N ARG A 137 -0.82 23.88 13.15
CA ARG A 137 -1.18 25.30 12.92
C ARG A 137 -0.14 26.08 12.12
N SER A 138 1.14 25.85 12.38
CA SER A 138 2.25 26.53 11.70
C SER A 138 2.30 26.28 10.18
N VAL A 139 1.69 25.20 9.69
CA VAL A 139 1.69 24.81 8.28
C VAL A 139 0.28 24.54 7.75
N ALA A 140 -0.77 24.94 8.49
CA ALA A 140 -2.16 24.68 8.13
C ALA A 140 -2.54 25.28 6.76
N ALA A 141 -1.96 26.43 6.41
CA ALA A 141 -2.18 27.10 5.13
C ALA A 141 -1.74 26.28 3.89
N PHE A 142 -0.90 25.26 4.07
CA PHE A 142 -0.44 24.39 2.99
C PHE A 142 -1.31 23.15 2.78
N GLN A 143 -2.29 22.89 3.66
CA GLN A 143 -3.18 21.75 3.50
C GLN A 143 -4.17 22.03 2.38
N LYS A 144 -4.16 21.18 1.36
CA LYS A 144 -5.11 21.29 0.24
C LYS A 144 -6.51 20.90 0.70
N PRO A 145 -7.58 21.53 0.16
CA PRO A 145 -8.95 21.13 0.46
C PRO A 145 -9.18 19.64 0.20
N GLY A 146 -9.78 18.94 1.18
CA GLY A 146 -10.13 17.52 1.11
C GLY A 146 -8.95 16.53 1.12
N THR A 147 -7.72 17.00 1.42
CA THR A 147 -6.59 16.13 1.73
C THR A 147 -6.41 15.99 3.24
N GLY A 148 -5.82 14.87 3.64
CA GLY A 148 -5.54 14.52 5.02
C GLY A 148 -4.04 14.45 5.32
N VAL A 149 -3.70 13.78 6.42
CA VAL A 149 -2.32 13.46 6.79
C VAL A 149 -2.07 11.99 6.52
N TRP A 150 -0.96 11.68 5.85
CA TRP A 150 -0.57 10.30 5.59
C TRP A 150 0.05 9.68 6.83
N SER A 151 -0.30 8.44 7.12
CA SER A 151 0.26 7.66 8.22
C SER A 151 0.41 6.20 7.85
N ILE A 152 1.33 5.50 8.52
CA ILE A 152 1.50 4.07 8.38
C ILE A 152 1.04 3.40 9.67
N ASP A 153 0.12 2.45 9.54
CA ASP A 153 -0.34 1.61 10.63
C ASP A 153 0.17 0.17 10.44
N ALA A 154 0.35 -0.56 11.54
CA ALA A 154 0.77 -1.95 11.52
C ALA A 154 -0.08 -2.79 12.46
N PHE A 155 -0.62 -3.90 11.96
CA PHE A 155 -1.50 -4.81 12.71
C PHE A 155 -1.33 -6.26 12.23
N SER A 156 -1.87 -7.23 12.97
CA SER A 156 -1.79 -8.63 12.55
C SER A 156 -2.93 -8.95 11.57
N ALA A 157 -2.67 -9.73 10.52
CA ALA A 157 -3.67 -10.05 9.50
C ALA A 157 -4.88 -10.85 10.02
N GLY A 158 -4.83 -11.35 11.26
CA GLY A 158 -5.93 -12.01 11.97
C GLY A 158 -6.87 -11.05 12.70
N VAL A 159 -6.50 -9.80 12.90
CA VAL A 159 -7.29 -8.78 13.64
C VAL A 159 -7.48 -7.54 12.79
N ASP A 160 -8.44 -6.69 13.18
CA ASP A 160 -8.59 -5.36 12.59
C ASP A 160 -7.53 -4.39 13.15
N CYS A 161 -7.39 -3.21 12.55
CA CYS A 161 -6.38 -2.26 13.00
C CYS A 161 -6.73 -1.79 14.43
N PRO A 162 -5.86 -1.99 15.43
CA PRO A 162 -6.19 -1.67 16.82
C PRO A 162 -6.32 -0.15 16.99
N ALA A 163 -7.20 0.29 17.89
CA ALA A 163 -7.36 1.70 18.23
C ALA A 163 -6.03 2.32 18.73
N ALA A 164 -5.89 3.65 18.58
CA ALA A 164 -4.65 4.39 18.82
C ALA A 164 -4.04 4.16 20.23
N ASP A 165 -4.85 3.78 21.21
CA ASP A 165 -4.47 3.64 22.62
C ASP A 165 -3.65 2.38 22.94
N GLN A 166 -3.49 1.45 21.99
CA GLN A 166 -2.71 0.22 22.18
C GLN A 166 -1.29 0.28 21.59
N ARG A 167 -0.88 1.42 21.04
CA ARG A 167 0.47 1.58 20.49
C ARG A 167 1.44 1.87 21.64
N ARG A 168 2.26 0.88 22.03
CA ARG A 168 3.49 1.17 22.78
C ARG A 168 4.27 2.26 22.02
N SER A 169 4.48 3.39 22.69
CA SER A 169 5.25 4.52 22.21
C SER A 169 6.68 4.07 21.88
N SER A 170 6.97 3.81 20.62
CA SER A 170 8.34 3.53 20.16
C SER A 170 8.89 4.59 19.22
N LEU A 171 8.37 5.81 19.33
CA LEU A 171 9.04 7.01 18.83
C LEU A 171 9.25 7.94 20.03
N SER A 172 10.18 7.55 20.90
CA SER A 172 10.84 8.50 21.79
C SER A 172 11.52 9.53 20.89
N THR A 173 11.01 10.75 20.90
CA THR A 173 11.73 11.93 20.43
C THR A 173 13.13 11.90 21.06
N PRO A 174 14.24 12.05 20.30
CA PRO A 174 15.51 12.31 20.94
C PRO A 174 15.37 13.64 21.69
N GLN A 175 15.36 13.58 23.02
CA GLN A 175 15.51 14.78 23.84
C GLN A 175 16.80 15.45 23.40
N ARG A 176 16.71 16.73 23.02
CA ARG A 176 17.91 17.56 22.83
C ARG A 176 18.73 17.48 24.12
N PRO A 177 20.05 17.24 24.06
CA PRO A 177 20.88 17.39 25.24
C PRO A 177 20.71 18.83 25.74
N GLN A 178 20.33 18.96 27.01
CA GLN A 178 20.40 20.22 27.71
C GLN A 178 21.87 20.63 27.73
N SER A 179 22.18 21.78 27.14
CA SER A 179 23.45 22.46 27.32
C SER A 179 23.59 22.81 28.80
N PHE A 180 24.54 22.16 29.47
CA PHE A 180 25.11 22.62 30.74
C PHE A 180 26.34 23.46 30.42
N GLY A 181 26.42 24.66 31.00
CA GLY A 181 27.58 25.56 30.93
C GLY A 181 27.30 26.82 30.15
#